data_AF-A0AAU0XE80-F1
#
_entry.id   AF-A0AAU0XE80-F1
#
_cell.length_a   1.000
_cell.length_b   1.000
_cell.length_c   1.000
_cell.angle_alpha   90.00
_cell.angle_beta   90.00
_cell.angle_gamma   90.00
#
_symmetry.space_group_name_H-M   'P 1'
#
loop_
_entity.id
_entity.type
_entity.pdbx_description
1 polymer ?
#
loop_
_entity_poly.entity_id
_entity_poly.type
_entity_poly.pdbx_seq_one_letter_code
_entity_poly.pdbx_strand_id
1 'polypeptide(L)'
;MTDTNRKNDLLHYLQEARDALLWKLDGLSDYDVRRPLTPTGTNLLGLLKHLAGVELGYLCDTFGRAHGEPLPALEEAAEENADMFATADESREEIIERYRRAWTHTDASVRELPLDTIGTVSWWPKERNQVTLHHVLVRVISDTQRHVGQADILREGLDGLIGYQPGNDGLPPLEWQQHHARLEEIAARFKG
;
A
#
# COMPACT_ATOMS: atom_id res chain seq x y z
N MET A 1 24.90 6.02 -13.75
CA MET A 1 23.44 6.08 -13.48
C MET A 1 23.11 7.49 -13.02
N THR A 2 22.28 8.23 -13.74
CA THR A 2 21.92 9.64 -13.46
C THR A 2 20.81 9.72 -12.38
N ASP A 3 20.60 10.90 -11.80
CA ASP A 3 19.52 11.13 -10.82
C ASP A 3 18.13 10.83 -11.41
N THR A 4 17.90 11.24 -12.66
CA THR A 4 16.68 10.92 -13.41
C THR A 4 16.44 9.42 -13.52
N ASN A 5 17.49 8.62 -13.79
CA ASN A 5 17.34 7.16 -13.85
C ASN A 5 16.93 6.59 -12.50
N ARG A 6 17.52 7.06 -11.40
CA ARG A 6 17.16 6.61 -10.04
C ARG A 6 15.72 6.94 -9.68
N LYS A 7 15.26 8.15 -10.02
CA LYS A 7 13.84 8.52 -9.82
C LYS A 7 12.91 7.63 -10.63
N ASN A 8 13.26 7.35 -11.89
CA ASN A 8 12.45 6.49 -12.73
C ASN A 8 12.35 5.07 -12.17
N ASP A 9 13.46 4.49 -11.68
CA ASP A 9 13.44 3.17 -11.04
C ASP A 9 12.54 3.16 -9.79
N LEU A 10 12.66 4.18 -8.92
CA LEU A 10 11.83 4.28 -7.72
C LEU A 10 10.34 4.44 -8.04
N LEU A 11 10.01 5.32 -8.99
CA LEU A 11 8.63 5.52 -9.44
C LEU A 11 8.06 4.27 -10.11
N HIS A 12 8.88 3.50 -10.84
CA HIS A 12 8.47 2.24 -11.44
C HIS A 12 8.04 1.22 -10.38
N TYR A 13 8.87 0.94 -9.37
CA TYR A 13 8.52 -0.01 -8.31
C TYR A 13 7.34 0.46 -7.44
N LEU A 14 7.18 1.77 -7.27
CA LEU A 14 6.01 2.32 -6.59
C LEU A 14 4.74 2.13 -7.43
N GLN A 15 4.82 2.36 -8.75
CA GLN A 15 3.70 2.18 -9.67
C GLN A 15 3.25 0.72 -9.74
N GLU A 16 4.19 -0.24 -9.81
CA GLU A 16 3.85 -1.67 -9.78
C GLU A 16 3.06 -2.04 -8.51
N ALA A 17 3.47 -1.52 -7.35
CA ALA A 17 2.77 -1.76 -6.09
C ALA A 17 1.36 -1.15 -6.09
N ARG A 18 1.22 0.08 -6.59
CA ARG A 18 -0.08 0.79 -6.71
C ARG A 18 -1.06 0.01 -7.59
N ASP A 19 -0.59 -0.42 -8.75
CA ASP A 19 -1.40 -1.14 -9.72
C ASP A 19 -1.80 -2.52 -9.17
N ALA A 20 -0.87 -3.24 -8.54
CA ALA A 20 -1.16 -4.50 -7.88
C ALA A 20 -2.25 -4.34 -6.81
N LEU A 21 -2.15 -3.33 -5.95
CA LEU A 21 -3.13 -3.10 -4.90
C LEU A 21 -4.53 -2.81 -5.45
N LEU A 22 -4.64 -1.95 -6.48
CA LEU A 22 -5.92 -1.68 -7.13
C LEU A 22 -6.51 -2.96 -7.74
N TRP A 23 -5.69 -3.76 -8.40
CA TRP A 23 -6.11 -5.03 -8.97
C TRP A 23 -6.65 -6.00 -7.91
N LYS A 24 -6.12 -5.97 -6.66
CA LYS A 24 -6.65 -6.81 -5.56
C LYS A 24 -8.09 -6.47 -5.17
N LEU A 25 -8.68 -5.38 -5.67
CA LEU A 25 -10.10 -5.10 -5.47
C LEU A 25 -10.97 -5.63 -6.63
N ASP A 26 -10.41 -5.90 -7.81
CA ASP A 26 -11.18 -6.22 -9.01
C ASP A 26 -12.07 -7.45 -8.85
N GLY A 27 -13.32 -7.37 -9.32
CA GLY A 27 -14.29 -8.46 -9.27
C GLY A 27 -14.91 -8.75 -7.90
N LEU A 28 -14.46 -8.08 -6.83
CA LEU A 28 -15.02 -8.26 -5.49
C LEU A 28 -16.27 -7.41 -5.26
N SER A 29 -17.18 -7.92 -4.42
CA SER A 29 -18.32 -7.16 -3.92
C SER A 29 -17.87 -6.03 -2.98
N ASP A 30 -18.72 -5.01 -2.79
CA ASP A 30 -18.43 -3.93 -1.83
C ASP A 30 -18.32 -4.46 -0.38
N TYR A 31 -19.12 -5.48 -0.03
CA TYR A 31 -19.02 -6.16 1.25
C TYR A 31 -17.65 -6.83 1.45
N ASP A 32 -17.15 -7.56 0.44
CA ASP A 32 -15.91 -8.32 0.53
C ASP A 32 -14.66 -7.44 0.65
N VAL A 33 -14.66 -6.26 0.02
CA VAL A 33 -13.52 -5.33 0.16
C VAL A 33 -13.51 -4.61 1.51
N ARG A 34 -14.66 -4.51 2.20
CA ARG A 34 -14.79 -3.80 3.50
C ARG A 34 -14.72 -4.70 4.72
N ARG A 35 -15.19 -5.94 4.61
CA ARG A 35 -15.32 -6.82 5.78
C ARG A 35 -13.93 -7.17 6.36
N PRO A 36 -13.82 -7.36 7.68
CA PRO A 36 -12.62 -7.93 8.29
C PRO A 36 -12.24 -9.27 7.66
N LEU A 37 -10.99 -9.40 7.23
CA LEU A 37 -10.40 -10.65 6.73
C LEU A 37 -9.32 -11.21 7.67
N THR A 38 -9.01 -10.47 8.75
CA THR A 38 -8.12 -10.91 9.83
C THR A 38 -8.73 -10.60 11.20
N PRO A 39 -8.24 -11.22 12.29
CA PRO A 39 -8.68 -10.89 13.64
C PRO A 39 -8.45 -9.43 14.06
N THR A 40 -7.52 -8.72 13.42
CA THR A 40 -7.21 -7.30 13.67
C THR A 40 -8.06 -6.35 12.83
N GLY A 41 -9.00 -6.84 12.03
CA GLY A 41 -9.90 -6.00 11.24
C GLY A 41 -9.36 -5.61 9.85
N THR A 42 -8.20 -6.11 9.43
CA THR A 42 -7.60 -5.75 8.14
C THR A 42 -8.52 -6.17 7.00
N ASN A 43 -8.77 -5.24 6.08
CA ASN A 43 -9.64 -5.39 4.91
C ASN A 43 -9.02 -4.67 3.71
N LEU A 44 -9.40 -5.06 2.49
CA LEU A 44 -8.74 -4.61 1.25
C LEU A 44 -8.95 -3.11 0.98
N LEU A 45 -10.15 -2.59 1.23
CA LEU A 45 -10.47 -1.18 0.97
C LEU A 45 -9.77 -0.26 1.97
N GLY A 46 -9.62 -0.72 3.22
CA GLY A 46 -8.82 -0.06 4.25
C GLY A 46 -7.35 0.04 3.90
N LEU A 47 -6.74 -1.01 3.34
CA LEU A 47 -5.36 -0.95 2.87
C LEU A 47 -5.15 0.14 1.79
N LEU A 48 -6.11 0.26 0.87
CA LEU A 48 -6.08 1.30 -0.17
C LEU A 48 -6.21 2.71 0.41
N LYS A 49 -7.15 2.90 1.34
CA LYS A 49 -7.36 4.19 2.03
C LYS A 49 -6.13 4.61 2.82
N HIS A 50 -5.55 3.68 3.58
CA HIS A 50 -4.31 3.90 4.34
C HIS A 50 -3.17 4.36 3.44
N LEU A 51 -2.93 3.64 2.34
CA LEU A 51 -1.83 3.96 1.43
C LEU A 51 -2.00 5.28 0.70
N ALA A 52 -3.23 5.74 0.44
CA ALA A 52 -3.47 7.10 -0.04
C ALA A 52 -2.95 8.15 0.97
N GLY A 53 -3.22 7.95 2.26
CA GLY A 53 -2.75 8.83 3.33
C GLY A 53 -1.24 8.77 3.53
N VAL A 54 -0.66 7.57 3.53
CA VAL A 54 0.80 7.35 3.61
C VAL A 54 1.50 8.11 2.49
N GLU A 55 1.06 7.94 1.26
CA GLU A 55 1.67 8.61 0.11
C GLU A 55 1.64 10.14 0.25
N LEU A 56 0.46 10.72 0.50
CA LEU A 56 0.29 12.16 0.62
C LEU A 56 1.10 12.75 1.78
N GLY A 57 1.00 12.18 2.97
CA GLY A 57 1.76 12.69 4.11
C GLY A 57 3.27 12.65 3.85
N TYR A 58 3.77 11.53 3.32
CA TYR A 58 5.20 11.33 3.16
C TYR A 58 5.78 12.07 1.95
N LEU A 59 5.12 12.01 0.79
CA LEU A 59 5.68 12.55 -0.45
C LEU A 59 5.15 13.95 -0.80
N CYS A 60 4.14 14.44 -0.09
CA CYS A 60 3.65 15.81 -0.22
C CYS A 60 3.89 16.65 1.03
N ASP A 61 3.22 16.35 2.15
CA ASP A 61 3.24 17.23 3.34
C ASP A 61 4.64 17.40 3.94
N THR A 62 5.40 16.31 3.99
CA THR A 62 6.80 16.31 4.46
C THR A 62 7.67 17.33 3.72
N PHE A 63 7.31 17.66 2.48
CA PHE A 63 8.02 18.61 1.61
C PHE A 63 7.24 19.90 1.34
N GLY A 64 6.16 20.15 2.09
CA GLY A 64 5.33 21.37 1.96
C GLY A 64 4.59 21.48 0.62
N ARG A 65 4.24 20.34 0.00
CA ARG A 65 3.57 20.30 -1.30
C ARG A 65 2.07 20.21 -1.11
N ALA A 66 1.34 21.24 -1.54
CA ALA A 66 -0.11 21.25 -1.45
C ALA A 66 -0.74 20.18 -2.38
N HIS A 67 -1.72 19.46 -1.84
CA HIS A 67 -2.49 18.44 -2.58
C HIS A 67 -4.01 18.62 -2.43
N GLY A 68 -4.50 19.20 -1.33
CA GLY A 68 -5.92 19.52 -1.15
C GLY A 68 -6.84 18.32 -0.88
N GLU A 69 -6.26 17.14 -0.62
CA GLU A 69 -7.00 15.94 -0.21
C GLU A 69 -7.09 15.87 1.33
N PRO A 70 -8.17 15.31 1.89
CA PRO A 70 -8.26 15.05 3.32
C PRO A 70 -7.31 13.93 3.77
N LEU A 71 -6.79 14.04 4.99
CA LEU A 71 -5.95 13.03 5.64
C LEU A 71 -6.55 12.61 6.99
N PRO A 72 -7.55 11.71 7.00
CA PRO A 72 -8.29 11.37 8.21
C PRO A 72 -7.42 10.91 9.38
N ALA A 73 -6.35 10.14 9.13
CA ALA A 73 -5.45 9.66 10.19
C ALA A 73 -4.61 10.76 10.87
N LEU A 74 -4.51 11.95 10.26
CA LEU A 74 -3.77 13.09 10.82
C LEU A 74 -4.70 14.14 11.45
N GLU A 75 -6.02 13.91 11.45
CA GLU A 75 -6.97 14.77 12.16
C GLU A 75 -6.81 14.60 13.68
N GLU A 76 -6.86 15.70 14.43
CA GLU A 76 -6.61 15.69 15.89
C GLU A 76 -7.58 14.79 16.66
N ALA A 77 -8.80 14.61 16.15
CA ALA A 77 -9.86 13.79 16.74
C ALA A 77 -10.09 12.47 15.98
N ALA A 78 -9.13 12.04 15.14
CA ALA A 78 -9.24 10.80 14.40
C ALA A 78 -9.40 9.60 15.34
N GLU A 79 -10.32 8.69 15.01
CA GLU A 79 -10.36 7.38 15.64
C GLU A 79 -9.03 6.65 15.41
N GLU A 80 -8.59 5.87 16.39
CA GLU A 80 -7.44 4.98 16.19
C GLU A 80 -7.69 4.11 14.97
N ASN A 81 -6.73 4.08 14.03
CA ASN A 81 -6.82 3.26 12.82
C ASN A 81 -7.91 3.71 11.82
N ALA A 82 -8.39 4.96 11.88
CA ALA A 82 -9.45 5.51 11.01
C ALA A 82 -9.15 5.45 9.50
N ASP A 83 -7.89 5.31 9.11
CA ASP A 83 -7.45 5.14 7.72
C ASP A 83 -7.42 3.67 7.25
N MET A 84 -7.59 2.71 8.16
CA MET A 84 -7.56 1.28 7.86
C MET A 84 -8.95 0.66 7.63
N PHE A 85 -9.99 1.48 7.52
CA PHE A 85 -11.33 1.06 7.11
C PHE A 85 -12.09 2.20 6.43
N ALA A 86 -13.08 1.83 5.63
CA ALA A 86 -14.03 2.77 5.02
C ALA A 86 -15.31 2.84 5.87
N THR A 87 -15.80 4.04 6.15
CA THR A 87 -17.09 4.21 6.84
C THR A 87 -18.27 3.85 5.92
N ALA A 88 -19.49 3.81 6.48
CA ALA A 88 -20.70 3.60 5.68
C ALA A 88 -20.97 4.74 4.69
N ASP A 89 -20.46 5.94 4.97
CA ASP A 89 -20.66 7.13 4.14
C ASP A 89 -19.56 7.30 3.07
N GLU A 90 -18.44 6.58 3.19
CA GLU A 90 -17.39 6.55 2.18
C GLU A 90 -17.68 5.47 1.15
N SER A 91 -17.84 5.85 -0.11
CA SER A 91 -17.96 4.88 -1.22
C SER A 91 -16.59 4.29 -1.59
N ARG A 92 -16.63 3.11 -2.21
CA ARG A 92 -15.43 2.44 -2.73
C ARG A 92 -14.78 3.28 -3.84
N GLU A 93 -15.60 3.86 -4.70
CA GLU A 93 -15.18 4.68 -5.84
C GLU A 93 -14.43 5.93 -5.36
N GLU A 94 -14.93 6.61 -4.34
CA GLU A 94 -14.27 7.78 -3.76
C GLU A 94 -12.89 7.45 -3.19
N ILE A 95 -12.75 6.29 -2.52
CA ILE A 95 -11.46 5.85 -1.98
C ILE A 95 -10.48 5.49 -3.10
N ILE A 96 -10.93 4.77 -4.12
CA ILE A 96 -10.12 4.46 -5.31
C ILE A 96 -9.67 5.74 -5.99
N GLU A 97 -10.59 6.70 -6.17
CA GLU A 97 -10.27 7.97 -6.82
C GLU A 97 -9.31 8.80 -5.96
N ARG A 98 -9.48 8.82 -4.63
CA ARG A 98 -8.54 9.47 -3.70
C ARG A 98 -7.14 8.86 -3.81
N TYR A 99 -7.03 7.53 -3.91
CA TYR A 99 -5.73 6.88 -4.14
C TYR A 99 -5.12 7.31 -5.49
N ARG A 100 -5.94 7.42 -6.54
CA ARG A 100 -5.52 7.93 -7.85
C ARG A 100 -5.26 9.45 -7.91
N ARG A 101 -5.70 10.23 -6.94
CA ARG A 101 -5.28 11.64 -6.81
C ARG A 101 -4.00 11.73 -6.01
N ALA A 102 -3.91 10.98 -4.91
CA ALA A 102 -2.69 10.84 -4.11
C ALA A 102 -1.48 10.51 -4.99
N TRP A 103 -1.58 9.44 -5.80
CA TRP A 103 -0.45 9.04 -6.65
C TRP A 103 0.00 10.11 -7.67
N THR A 104 -0.88 11.06 -8.02
CA THR A 104 -0.66 12.09 -9.05
C THR A 104 0.08 13.25 -8.41
N HIS A 105 -0.36 13.63 -7.21
CA HIS A 105 0.31 14.64 -6.39
C HIS A 105 1.71 14.17 -5.99
N THR A 106 1.84 12.92 -5.55
CA THR A 106 3.14 12.39 -5.11
C THR A 106 4.11 12.22 -6.28
N ASP A 107 3.65 11.76 -7.44
CA ASP A 107 4.44 11.73 -8.67
C ASP A 107 4.98 13.12 -9.06
N ALA A 108 4.14 14.16 -8.98
CA ALA A 108 4.54 15.53 -9.26
C ALA A 108 5.63 16.00 -8.28
N SER A 109 5.42 15.79 -6.98
CA SER A 109 6.42 16.11 -5.95
C SER A 109 7.77 15.45 -6.22
N VAL A 110 7.76 14.15 -6.57
CA VAL A 110 8.99 13.38 -6.83
C VAL A 110 9.72 13.86 -8.08
N ARG A 111 8.97 14.18 -9.15
CA ARG A 111 9.57 14.67 -10.39
C ARG A 111 10.20 16.05 -10.20
N GLU A 112 9.56 16.94 -9.47
CA GLU A 112 9.99 18.34 -9.30
C GLU A 112 11.14 18.54 -8.30
N LEU A 113 11.25 17.72 -7.26
CA LEU A 113 12.23 17.90 -6.18
C LEU A 113 13.47 17.01 -6.35
N PRO A 114 14.70 17.51 -6.17
CA PRO A 114 15.90 16.67 -6.09
C PRO A 114 15.79 15.56 -5.04
N LEU A 115 16.38 14.39 -5.26
CA LEU A 115 16.30 13.25 -4.33
C LEU A 115 16.93 13.52 -2.95
N ASP A 116 17.84 14.49 -2.85
CA ASP A 116 18.47 14.94 -1.61
C ASP A 116 17.73 16.10 -0.92
N THR A 117 16.58 16.54 -1.46
CA THR A 117 15.70 17.53 -0.81
C THR A 117 15.36 17.06 0.60
N ILE A 118 15.57 17.92 1.58
CA ILE A 118 15.24 17.66 2.98
C ILE A 118 13.81 18.09 3.26
N GLY A 119 13.03 17.19 3.87
CA GLY A 119 11.69 17.42 4.36
C GLY A 119 11.56 17.09 5.85
N THR A 120 10.44 17.46 6.43
CA THR A 120 10.13 17.27 7.86
C THR A 120 8.87 16.44 8.04
N VAL A 121 9.01 15.22 8.59
CA VAL A 121 7.87 14.36 8.93
C VAL A 121 7.30 14.80 10.29
N SER A 122 6.21 15.57 10.30
CA SER A 122 5.73 16.23 11.53
C SER A 122 5.31 15.28 12.66
N TRP A 123 4.89 14.06 12.34
CA TRP A 123 4.49 13.02 13.31
C TRP A 123 5.63 12.10 13.77
N TRP A 124 6.87 12.37 13.34
CA TRP A 124 8.05 11.67 13.84
C TRP A 124 8.71 12.41 15.02
N PRO A 125 9.45 11.70 15.90
CA PRO A 125 10.26 12.35 16.94
C PRO A 125 11.19 13.40 16.36
N LYS A 126 11.30 14.56 17.03
CA LYS A 126 12.05 15.74 16.53
C LYS A 126 13.50 15.42 16.18
N GLU A 127 14.12 14.47 16.89
CA GLU A 127 15.51 14.07 16.70
C GLU A 127 15.74 13.27 15.41
N ARG A 128 14.66 12.81 14.75
CA ARG A 128 14.70 11.92 13.58
C ARG A 128 13.74 12.33 12.47
N ASN A 129 13.09 13.49 12.56
CA ASN A 129 12.04 13.89 11.61
C ASN A 129 12.54 14.57 10.33
N GLN A 130 13.83 14.91 10.25
CA GLN A 130 14.45 15.43 9.03
C GLN A 130 14.92 14.27 8.16
N VAL A 131 14.42 14.20 6.92
CA VAL A 131 14.66 13.09 6.00
C VAL A 131 14.81 13.59 4.57
N THR A 132 15.59 12.87 3.75
CA THR A 132 15.68 13.16 2.31
C THR A 132 14.46 12.59 1.58
N LEU A 133 14.11 13.18 0.44
CA LEU A 133 13.09 12.64 -0.48
C LEU A 133 13.40 11.18 -0.86
N HIS A 134 14.65 10.85 -1.12
CA HIS A 134 15.06 9.46 -1.38
C HIS A 134 14.72 8.52 -0.22
N HIS A 135 15.03 8.92 1.02
CA HIS A 135 14.72 8.10 2.20
C HIS A 135 13.21 7.85 2.32
N VAL A 136 12.42 8.90 2.13
CA VAL A 136 10.97 8.83 2.23
C VAL A 136 10.36 8.00 1.10
N LEU A 137 10.85 8.13 -0.13
CA LEU A 137 10.43 7.29 -1.25
C LEU A 137 10.67 5.81 -1.01
N VAL A 138 11.89 5.44 -0.58
CA VAL A 138 12.22 4.05 -0.26
C VAL A 138 11.30 3.52 0.84
N ARG A 139 10.98 4.34 1.83
CA ARG A 139 10.05 3.97 2.89
C ARG A 139 8.63 3.75 2.36
N VAL A 140 8.08 4.66 1.57
CA VAL A 140 6.74 4.53 0.99
C VAL A 140 6.65 3.30 0.08
N ILE A 141 7.66 3.04 -0.74
CA ILE A 141 7.73 1.82 -1.56
C ILE A 141 7.70 0.57 -0.67
N SER A 142 8.51 0.56 0.39
CA SER A 142 8.58 -0.58 1.32
C SER A 142 7.25 -0.83 2.03
N ASP A 143 6.56 0.24 2.42
CA ASP A 143 5.26 0.16 3.10
C ASP A 143 4.15 -0.30 2.14
N THR A 144 4.13 0.26 0.93
CA THR A 144 3.17 -0.12 -0.13
C THR A 144 3.34 -1.59 -0.49
N GLN A 145 4.56 -2.05 -0.73
CA GLN A 145 4.85 -3.45 -1.06
C GLN A 145 4.51 -4.40 0.11
N ARG A 146 4.72 -3.97 1.36
CA ARG A 146 4.29 -4.76 2.54
C ARG A 146 2.78 -4.96 2.56
N HIS A 147 2.01 -3.91 2.28
CA HIS A 147 0.55 -3.98 2.24
C HIS A 147 0.03 -4.70 1.00
N VAL A 148 0.70 -4.63 -0.14
CA VAL A 148 0.40 -5.47 -1.31
C VAL A 148 0.56 -6.95 -0.95
N GLY A 149 1.65 -7.34 -0.28
CA GLY A 149 1.83 -8.72 0.18
C GLY A 149 0.77 -9.16 1.20
N GLN A 150 0.24 -8.24 2.02
CA GLN A 150 -0.93 -8.55 2.86
C GLN A 150 -2.17 -8.77 1.98
N ALA A 151 -2.43 -7.87 1.03
CA ALA A 151 -3.55 -7.96 0.11
C ALA A 151 -3.53 -9.25 -0.72
N ASP A 152 -2.35 -9.76 -1.09
CA ASP A 152 -2.17 -11.06 -1.74
C ASP A 152 -2.78 -12.20 -0.92
N ILE A 153 -2.39 -12.31 0.36
CA ILE A 153 -2.87 -13.37 1.26
C ILE A 153 -4.36 -13.20 1.59
N LEU A 154 -4.82 -11.96 1.77
CA LEU A 154 -6.24 -11.70 1.99
C LEU A 154 -7.08 -12.10 0.79
N ARG A 155 -6.58 -11.84 -0.42
CA ARG A 155 -7.27 -12.16 -1.66
C ARG A 155 -7.30 -13.66 -1.93
N GLU A 156 -6.17 -14.34 -1.76
CA GLU A 156 -6.09 -15.80 -1.84
C GLU A 156 -7.09 -16.47 -0.88
N GLY A 157 -7.18 -15.98 0.36
CA GLY A 157 -8.13 -16.50 1.35
C GLY A 157 -9.60 -16.20 1.04
N LEU A 158 -9.89 -15.22 0.19
CA LEU A 158 -11.25 -14.79 -0.13
C LEU A 158 -11.84 -15.55 -1.32
N ASP A 159 -11.11 -15.62 -2.43
CA ASP A 159 -11.58 -16.24 -3.68
C ASP A 159 -10.52 -17.11 -4.38
N GLY A 160 -9.36 -17.32 -3.76
CA GLY A 160 -8.26 -18.08 -4.34
C GLY A 160 -7.48 -17.35 -5.43
N LEU A 161 -7.78 -16.06 -5.69
CA LEU A 161 -7.02 -15.29 -6.66
C LEU A 161 -5.62 -14.97 -6.10
N ILE A 162 -4.61 -15.43 -6.83
CA ILE A 162 -3.19 -15.27 -6.52
C ILE A 162 -2.50 -14.44 -7.60
N GLY A 163 -1.35 -13.89 -7.28
CA GLY A 163 -0.42 -13.37 -8.29
C GLY A 163 0.15 -11.99 -8.04
N TYR A 164 1.13 -11.62 -8.86
CA TYR A 164 1.83 -10.35 -8.79
C TYR A 164 1.10 -9.23 -9.53
N GLN A 165 0.58 -9.55 -10.73
CA GLN A 165 -0.19 -8.63 -11.58
C GLN A 165 -1.14 -9.43 -12.49
N PRO A 166 -2.11 -8.80 -13.18
CA PRO A 166 -3.01 -9.51 -14.09
C PRO A 166 -2.25 -10.39 -15.10
N GLY A 167 -2.54 -11.68 -15.11
CA GLY A 167 -1.91 -12.65 -16.02
C GLY A 167 -0.48 -13.09 -15.65
N ASN A 168 0.06 -12.64 -14.52
CA ASN A 168 1.33 -13.12 -13.99
C ASN A 168 1.17 -13.46 -12.51
N ASP A 169 0.98 -14.76 -12.23
CA ASP A 169 0.89 -15.24 -10.86
C ASP A 169 2.26 -15.26 -10.15
N GLY A 170 3.36 -15.21 -10.89
CA GLY A 170 4.71 -15.32 -10.34
C GLY A 170 4.99 -16.68 -9.69
N LEU A 171 4.15 -17.69 -9.95
CA LEU A 171 4.17 -18.97 -9.28
C LEU A 171 4.57 -20.10 -10.23
N PRO A 172 5.26 -21.14 -9.72
CA PRO A 172 5.55 -22.33 -10.51
C PRO A 172 4.25 -23.09 -10.85
N PRO A 173 4.20 -23.81 -11.98
CA PRO A 173 3.00 -24.56 -12.40
C PRO A 173 2.86 -25.86 -11.60
N LEU A 174 2.48 -25.74 -10.33
CA LEU A 174 2.33 -26.86 -9.40
C LEU A 174 0.87 -27.29 -9.23
N GLU A 175 0.68 -28.57 -8.93
CA GLU A 175 -0.58 -29.09 -8.41
C GLU A 175 -0.72 -28.67 -6.93
N TRP A 176 -1.38 -27.53 -6.69
CA TRP A 176 -1.40 -26.87 -5.38
C TRP A 176 -1.89 -27.76 -4.23
N GLN A 177 -2.90 -28.58 -4.46
CA GLN A 177 -3.40 -29.49 -3.42
C GLN A 177 -2.35 -30.54 -3.02
N GLN A 178 -1.63 -31.11 -3.99
CA GLN A 178 -0.56 -32.08 -3.72
C GLN A 178 0.65 -31.40 -3.07
N HIS A 179 0.99 -30.19 -3.54
CA HIS A 179 2.05 -29.39 -2.95
C HIS A 179 1.75 -29.07 -1.48
N HIS A 180 0.54 -28.60 -1.18
CA HIS A 180 0.08 -28.30 0.18
C HIS A 180 0.15 -29.53 1.09
N ALA A 181 -0.38 -30.68 0.64
CA ALA A 181 -0.34 -31.92 1.42
C ALA A 181 1.10 -32.33 1.78
N ARG A 182 2.02 -32.23 0.81
CA ARG A 182 3.45 -32.49 1.04
C ARG A 182 4.06 -31.51 2.05
N LEU A 183 3.72 -30.22 1.99
CA LEU A 183 4.22 -29.24 2.96
C LEU A 183 3.72 -29.53 4.38
N GLU A 184 2.46 -29.93 4.53
CA GLU A 184 1.89 -30.38 5.81
C GLU A 184 2.62 -31.60 6.36
N GLU A 185 2.91 -32.60 5.53
CA GLU A 185 3.69 -33.78 5.95
C GLU A 185 5.11 -33.41 6.41
N ILE A 186 5.75 -32.45 5.76
CA ILE A 186 7.07 -31.94 6.16
C ILE A 186 6.96 -31.22 7.53
N ALA A 187 5.99 -30.32 7.68
CA ALA A 187 5.78 -29.55 8.91
C ALA A 187 5.39 -30.44 10.10
N ALA A 188 4.60 -31.49 9.85
CA ALA A 188 4.15 -32.44 10.87
C ALA A 188 5.31 -33.14 11.59
N ARG A 189 6.50 -33.24 10.98
CA ARG A 189 7.71 -33.81 11.62
C ARG A 189 8.25 -32.98 12.78
N PHE A 190 7.80 -31.73 12.90
CA PHE A 190 8.18 -30.79 13.96
C PHE A 190 7.05 -30.58 14.97
N LYS A 191 5.92 -31.26 14.82
CA LYS A 191 4.95 -31.40 15.91
C LYS A 191 5.60 -32.35 16.93
N GLY A 192 5.97 -31.79 18.08
CA GLY A 192 6.73 -32.47 19.14
C GLY A 192 6.11 -33.80 19.58
#